data_AF-A0A4Y2FM82-F1
#
_entry.id   AF-A0A4Y2FM82-F1
#
_cell.length_a   1.000
_cell.length_b   1.000
_cell.length_c   1.000
_cell.angle_alpha   90.00
_cell.angle_beta   90.00
_cell.angle_gamma   90.00
#
_symmetry.space_group_name_H-M   'P 1'
#
loop_
_entity.id
_entity.type
_entity.pdbx_description
1 polymer ?
#
loop_
_entity_poly.entity_id
_entity_poly.type
_entity_poly.pdbx_seq_one_letter_code
_entity_poly.pdbx_strand_id
1 'polypeptide(L)'
;MPMVNIQDSERYYLSLLLLRKLGAVSFDDLKTVDGIVCNTFQQACKMQGLLEGDQHWYDTLNEAIQTRGPFQLRLLFPTICGFGEVNDIPELWFRYKDALSEDFLRQYAEDSGPQYAFAEIEIEFIIILFLKN
;
A
#
# COMPACT_ATOMS: atom_id res chain seq x y z
N MET A 1 -5.90 -9.34 -17.50
CA MET A 1 -4.73 -9.58 -16.62
C MET A 1 -5.25 -10.06 -15.28
N PRO A 2 -4.71 -11.13 -14.66
CA PRO A 2 -5.35 -11.74 -13.50
C PRO A 2 -5.30 -10.79 -12.30
N MET A 3 -6.35 -10.79 -11.50
CA MET A 3 -6.39 -10.06 -10.23
C MET A 3 -5.24 -10.57 -9.35
N VAL A 4 -4.49 -9.67 -8.72
CA VAL A 4 -3.68 -10.06 -7.56
C VAL A 4 -4.67 -10.22 -6.42
N ASN A 5 -5.10 -11.45 -6.20
CA ASN A 5 -5.82 -11.83 -4.99
C ASN A 5 -4.89 -11.51 -3.79
N ILE A 6 -5.44 -11.10 -2.64
CA ILE A 6 -4.64 -10.97 -1.40
C ILE A 6 -3.95 -12.32 -1.07
N GLN A 7 -4.55 -13.44 -1.48
CA GLN A 7 -3.92 -14.74 -1.44
C GLN A 7 -2.76 -14.89 -2.43
N ASP A 8 -2.80 -14.20 -3.58
CA ASP A 8 -1.72 -14.21 -4.56
C ASP A 8 -0.53 -13.33 -4.12
N SER A 9 -0.77 -12.22 -3.42
CA SER A 9 0.32 -11.43 -2.82
C SER A 9 1.01 -12.19 -1.67
N GLU A 10 0.26 -12.79 -0.75
CA GLU A 10 0.85 -13.63 0.32
C GLU A 10 1.56 -14.87 -0.23
N ARG A 11 1.10 -15.44 -1.36
CA ARG A 11 1.81 -16.54 -2.06
C ARG A 11 3.13 -16.09 -2.67
N TYR A 12 3.18 -14.88 -3.21
CA TYR A 12 4.44 -14.30 -3.69
C TYR A 12 5.45 -14.18 -2.54
N TYR A 13 5.05 -13.61 -1.40
CA TYR A 13 5.93 -13.50 -0.22
C TYR A 13 6.33 -14.85 0.36
N LEU A 14 5.40 -15.81 0.42
CA LEU A 14 5.70 -17.19 0.80
C LEU A 14 6.77 -17.80 -0.12
N SER A 15 6.63 -17.61 -1.44
CA SER A 15 7.61 -18.12 -2.42
C SER A 15 8.99 -17.49 -2.19
N LEU A 16 9.04 -16.19 -1.89
CA LEU A 16 10.26 -15.47 -1.56
C LEU A 16 10.96 -16.05 -0.31
N LEU A 17 10.20 -16.32 0.76
CA LEU A 17 10.71 -16.92 1.99
C LEU A 17 11.22 -18.35 1.78
N LEU A 18 10.50 -19.16 1.00
CA LEU A 18 10.90 -20.53 0.67
C LEU A 18 12.21 -20.58 -0.12
N LEU A 19 12.47 -19.60 -0.99
CA LEU A 19 13.74 -19.48 -1.69
C LEU A 19 14.91 -19.13 -0.74
N ARG A 20 14.62 -18.54 0.42
CA ARG A 20 15.64 -18.09 1.38
C ARG A 20 15.88 -19.06 2.53
N LYS A 21 14.83 -19.71 3.03
CA LYS A 21 14.88 -20.59 4.20
C LYS A 21 14.64 -22.05 3.81
N LEU A 22 15.72 -22.78 3.57
CA LEU A 22 15.69 -24.22 3.29
C LEU A 22 15.37 -25.00 4.57
N GLY A 23 14.51 -26.02 4.44
CA GLY A 23 14.20 -26.95 5.54
C GLY A 23 13.26 -26.40 6.61
N ALA A 24 12.54 -25.32 6.34
CA ALA A 24 11.52 -24.84 7.26
C ALA A 24 10.46 -25.92 7.52
N VAL A 25 10.11 -26.11 8.79
CA VAL A 25 9.22 -27.21 9.22
C VAL A 25 7.76 -26.79 9.40
N SER A 26 7.48 -25.48 9.34
CA SER A 26 6.14 -24.91 9.44
C SER A 26 6.07 -23.50 8.85
N PHE A 27 4.85 -22.97 8.68
CA PHE A 27 4.67 -21.56 8.27
C PHE A 27 5.08 -20.56 9.34
N ASP A 28 4.91 -20.88 10.62
CA ASP A 28 5.40 -20.00 11.70
C ASP A 28 6.92 -19.97 11.74
N ASP A 29 7.57 -21.10 11.47
CA ASP A 29 9.01 -21.15 11.28
C ASP A 29 9.45 -20.27 10.08
N LEU A 30 8.75 -20.32 8.94
CA LEU A 30 9.00 -19.41 7.81
C LEU A 30 8.81 -17.93 8.16
N LYS A 31 7.83 -17.61 9.01
CA LYS A 31 7.54 -16.23 9.46
C LYS A 31 8.39 -15.76 10.64
N THR A 32 9.26 -16.63 11.19
CA THR A 32 10.10 -16.27 12.33
C THR A 32 11.36 -15.55 11.86
N VAL A 33 11.55 -14.31 12.31
CA VAL A 33 12.73 -13.48 12.04
C VAL A 33 13.28 -13.02 13.38
N ASP A 34 14.56 -13.27 13.65
CA ASP A 34 15.23 -12.94 14.92
C ASP A 34 14.47 -13.37 16.19
N GLY A 35 13.81 -14.54 16.12
CA GLY A 35 13.02 -15.10 17.24
C GLY A 35 11.61 -14.53 17.39
N ILE A 36 11.18 -13.61 16.52
CA ILE A 36 9.83 -13.03 16.51
C ILE A 36 9.01 -13.66 15.38
N VAL A 37 7.85 -14.23 15.72
CA VAL A 37 6.91 -14.78 14.72
C VAL A 37 6.07 -13.64 14.13
N CYS A 38 6.19 -13.41 12.83
CA CYS A 38 5.38 -12.40 12.13
C CYS A 38 3.95 -12.90 11.87
N ASN A 39 3.01 -11.96 11.72
CA ASN A 39 1.61 -12.26 11.44
C ASN A 39 1.41 -12.73 9.99
N THR A 40 2.11 -12.09 9.04
CA THR A 40 2.02 -12.37 7.59
C THR A 40 3.37 -12.73 6.98
N PHE A 41 3.36 -13.37 5.82
CA PHE A 41 4.60 -13.65 5.08
C PHE A 41 5.24 -12.35 4.57
N GLN A 42 4.43 -11.37 4.17
CA GLN A 42 4.92 -10.03 3.82
C GLN A 42 5.72 -9.38 4.95
N GLN A 43 5.20 -9.43 6.19
CA GLN A 43 5.88 -8.84 7.34
C GLN A 43 7.23 -9.51 7.62
N ALA A 44 7.30 -10.84 7.46
CA ALA A 44 8.56 -11.58 7.56
C ALA A 44 9.55 -11.20 6.45
N CYS A 45 9.09 -11.06 5.20
CA CYS A 45 9.92 -10.56 4.09
C CYS A 45 10.43 -9.13 4.37
N LYS A 46 9.58 -8.25 4.89
CA LYS A 46 9.94 -6.88 5.25
C LYS A 46 11.02 -6.84 6.34
N MET A 47 10.85 -7.62 7.41
CA MET A 47 11.85 -7.72 8.49
C MET A 47 13.19 -8.32 8.01
N GLN A 48 13.17 -9.24 7.05
CA GLN A 48 14.38 -9.81 6.45
C GLN A 48 15.01 -8.91 5.38
N GLY A 49 14.43 -7.73 5.07
CA GLY A 49 14.92 -6.84 4.03
C GLY A 49 14.83 -7.43 2.61
N LEU A 50 13.89 -8.35 2.38
CA LEU A 50 13.68 -9.00 1.08
C LEU A 50 12.80 -8.19 0.12
N LEU A 51 12.15 -7.14 0.62
CA LEU A 51 11.29 -6.26 -0.15
C LEU A 51 12.04 -4.97 -0.48
N GLU A 52 11.94 -4.50 -1.73
CA GLU A 52 12.40 -3.15 -2.07
C GLU A 52 11.59 -2.12 -1.29
N GLY A 53 12.22 -1.04 -0.82
CA GLY A 53 11.51 -0.04 -0.03
C GLY A 53 10.54 0.80 -0.88
N ASP A 54 9.50 1.34 -0.24
CA ASP A 54 8.51 2.20 -0.91
C ASP A 54 9.03 3.61 -1.24
N GLN A 55 10.35 3.83 -1.20
CA GLN A 55 10.97 5.15 -1.35
C GLN A 55 10.64 5.79 -2.69
N HIS A 56 10.63 5.01 -3.78
CA HIS A 56 10.28 5.53 -5.10
C HIS A 56 8.84 6.06 -5.16
N TRP A 57 7.91 5.40 -4.45
CA TRP A 57 6.53 5.86 -4.34
C TRP A 57 6.41 7.12 -3.49
N TYR A 58 7.21 7.22 -2.43
CA TYR A 58 7.30 8.44 -1.63
C TYR A 58 7.83 9.62 -2.45
N ASP A 59 8.94 9.42 -3.18
CA ASP A 59 9.54 10.46 -4.02
C ASP A 59 8.55 10.93 -5.10
N THR A 60 7.86 9.98 -5.74
CA THR A 60 6.83 10.25 -6.75
C THR A 60 5.68 11.09 -6.19
N LEU A 61 5.16 10.74 -5.00
CA LEU A 61 4.07 11.49 -4.38
C LEU A 61 4.53 12.87 -3.90
N ASN A 62 5.75 12.98 -3.36
CA ASN A 62 6.34 14.26 -2.97
C ASN A 62 6.49 15.21 -4.17
N GLU A 63 6.97 14.71 -5.31
CA GLU A 63 7.05 15.50 -6.54
C GLU A 63 5.66 15.90 -7.05
N ALA A 64 4.70 14.96 -7.02
CA ALA A 64 3.34 15.23 -7.44
C ALA A 64 2.68 16.31 -6.59
N ILE A 65 2.93 16.36 -5.27
CA ILE A 65 2.39 17.40 -4.39
C ILE A 65 2.87 18.79 -4.79
N GLN A 66 4.11 18.93 -5.29
CA GLN A 66 4.64 20.21 -5.72
C GLN A 66 4.13 20.66 -7.09
N THR A 67 3.60 19.72 -7.90
CA THR A 67 3.31 19.95 -9.33
C THR A 67 1.85 19.76 -9.71
N ARG A 68 1.04 19.14 -8.86
CA ARG A 68 -0.35 18.74 -9.15
C ARG A 68 -1.31 19.24 -8.07
N GLY A 69 -2.57 19.40 -8.44
CA GLY A 69 -3.64 19.71 -7.48
C GLY A 69 -4.16 18.47 -6.75
N PRO A 70 -4.85 18.63 -5.60
CA PRO A 70 -5.38 17.52 -4.78
C PRO A 70 -6.19 16.47 -5.56
N PHE A 71 -7.07 16.89 -6.47
CA PHE A 71 -7.81 15.98 -7.34
C PHE A 71 -6.90 15.05 -8.17
N GLN A 72 -5.82 15.59 -8.76
CA GLN A 72 -4.88 14.79 -9.54
C GLN A 72 -4.04 13.86 -8.67
N LEU A 73 -3.78 14.24 -7.41
CA LEU A 73 -3.14 13.36 -6.43
C LEU A 73 -4.05 12.19 -6.07
N ARG A 74 -5.37 12.43 -5.93
CA ARG A 74 -6.36 11.38 -5.67
C ARG A 74 -6.50 10.37 -6.80
N LEU A 75 -6.24 10.76 -8.05
CA LEU A 75 -6.17 9.81 -9.17
C LEU A 75 -4.84 9.01 -9.19
N LEU A 76 -3.74 9.65 -8.76
CA LEU A 76 -2.41 9.02 -8.76
C LEU A 76 -2.25 7.98 -7.65
N PHE A 77 -2.74 8.28 -6.45
CA PHE A 77 -2.62 7.41 -5.28
C PHE A 77 -3.18 5.98 -5.48
N PRO A 78 -4.43 5.77 -5.95
CA PRO A 78 -4.97 4.45 -6.22
C PRO A 78 -4.27 3.77 -7.40
N THR A 79 -3.74 4.52 -8.35
CA THR A 79 -2.90 3.97 -9.43
C THR A 79 -1.62 3.36 -8.85
N ILE A 80 -0.95 4.07 -7.94
CA ILE A 80 0.22 3.56 -7.22
C ILE A 80 -0.16 2.36 -6.35
N CYS A 81 -1.26 2.40 -5.62
CA CYS A 81 -1.67 1.28 -4.76
C CYS A 81 -2.12 0.03 -5.54
N GLY A 82 -2.73 0.22 -6.72
CA GLY A 82 -3.30 -0.87 -7.52
C GLY A 82 -2.32 -1.49 -8.53
N PHE A 83 -1.34 -0.72 -9.00
CA PHE A 83 -0.36 -1.16 -9.99
C PHE A 83 1.09 -1.10 -9.52
N GLY A 84 1.38 -0.33 -8.46
CA GLY A 84 2.69 -0.31 -7.84
C GLY A 84 2.87 -1.49 -6.88
N GLU A 85 4.11 -1.97 -6.79
CA GLU A 85 4.52 -2.94 -5.77
C GLU A 85 4.72 -2.21 -4.43
N VAL A 86 3.64 -1.63 -3.90
CA VAL A 86 3.65 -0.92 -2.62
C VAL A 86 3.61 -1.95 -1.49
N ASN A 87 4.59 -1.90 -0.60
CA ASN A 87 4.70 -2.83 0.50
C ASN A 87 3.81 -2.43 1.69
N ASP A 88 3.62 -1.14 1.94
CA ASP A 88 2.84 -0.65 3.08
C ASP A 88 1.84 0.44 2.66
N ILE A 89 0.72 0.00 2.08
CA ILE A 89 -0.38 0.88 1.67
C ILE A 89 -0.93 1.71 2.86
N PRO A 90 -1.14 1.14 4.06
CA PRO A 90 -1.56 1.91 5.22
C PRO A 90 -0.60 3.05 5.57
N GLU A 91 0.71 2.79 5.65
CA GLU A 91 1.71 3.83 5.91
C GLU A 91 1.70 4.91 4.81
N LEU A 92 1.61 4.49 3.54
CA LEU A 92 1.51 5.40 2.40
C LEU A 92 0.29 6.33 2.53
N TRP A 93 -0.89 5.77 2.88
CA TRP A 93 -2.10 6.55 3.13
C TRP A 93 -1.93 7.54 4.28
N PHE A 94 -1.48 7.08 5.45
CA PHE A 94 -1.33 7.92 6.63
C PHE A 94 -0.37 9.09 6.40
N ARG A 95 0.66 8.89 5.58
CA ARG A 95 1.62 9.94 5.23
C ARG A 95 1.03 11.02 4.30
N TYR A 96 0.15 10.66 3.37
CA TYR A 96 -0.29 11.58 2.30
C TYR A 96 -1.76 12.01 2.36
N LYS A 97 -2.56 11.46 3.27
CA LYS A 97 -4.00 11.75 3.42
C LYS A 97 -4.34 13.24 3.48
N ASP A 98 -3.49 14.07 4.10
CA ASP A 98 -3.78 15.50 4.28
C ASP A 98 -3.59 16.27 2.96
N ALA A 99 -2.55 15.93 2.18
CA ALA A 99 -2.34 16.49 0.84
C ALA A 99 -3.41 16.00 -0.16
N LEU A 100 -3.85 14.74 -0.03
CA LEU A 100 -4.93 14.18 -0.83
C LEU A 100 -6.31 14.80 -0.53
N SER A 101 -6.46 15.42 0.64
CA SER A 101 -7.72 15.99 1.14
C SER A 101 -7.72 17.52 1.25
N GLU A 102 -6.65 18.19 0.80
CA GLU A 102 -6.45 19.63 1.01
C GLU A 102 -7.61 20.50 0.49
N ASP A 103 -8.18 20.14 -0.66
CA ASP A 103 -9.31 20.85 -1.27
C ASP A 103 -10.64 20.63 -0.52
N PHE A 104 -10.83 19.48 0.14
CA PHE A 104 -11.98 19.22 1.00
C PHE A 104 -11.87 19.92 2.35
N LEU A 105 -10.66 20.00 2.91
CA LEU A 105 -10.38 20.76 4.14
C LEU A 105 -10.66 22.26 3.97
N ARG A 106 -10.59 22.79 2.75
CA ARG A 106 -10.97 24.18 2.44
C ARG A 106 -12.49 24.41 2.36
N GLN A 107 -13.29 23.36 2.18
CA GLN A 107 -14.76 23.45 2.08
C GLN A 107 -15.50 22.97 3.34
N TYR A 108 -14.89 22.13 4.17
CA TYR A 108 -15.49 21.51 5.34
C TYR A 108 -14.52 21.61 6.56
N ALA A 109 -15.06 21.60 7.79
CA ALA A 109 -14.25 21.74 9.01
C ALA A 109 -13.14 20.67 9.13
N GLU A 110 -12.02 21.00 9.80
CA GLU A 110 -10.79 20.18 9.88
C GLU A 110 -11.03 18.71 10.28
N ASP A 111 -12.05 18.41 11.09
CA ASP A 111 -12.35 17.05 11.56
C ASP A 111 -13.08 16.15 10.55
N SER A 112 -13.76 16.73 9.55
CA SER A 112 -14.60 16.00 8.60
C SER A 112 -14.03 15.92 7.19
N GLY A 113 -13.14 16.85 6.80
CA GLY A 113 -12.47 16.83 5.50
C GLY A 113 -11.76 15.51 5.14
N PRO A 114 -10.95 14.91 6.04
CA PRO A 114 -10.24 13.66 5.76
C PRO A 114 -11.19 12.47 5.58
N GLN A 115 -12.37 12.48 6.21
CA GLN A 115 -13.37 11.42 6.10
C GLN A 115 -14.08 11.46 4.73
N TYR A 116 -14.41 12.66 4.23
CA TYR A 116 -14.97 12.82 2.89
C TYR A 116 -13.96 12.49 1.80
N ALA A 117 -12.71 12.93 1.96
CA ALA A 117 -11.64 12.57 1.04
C ALA A 117 -11.39 11.06 1.04
N PHE A 118 -11.39 10.41 2.21
CA PHE A 118 -11.30 8.95 2.29
C PHE A 118 -12.50 8.27 1.62
N ALA A 119 -13.73 8.77 1.81
CA ALA A 119 -14.91 8.21 1.14
C ALA A 119 -14.89 8.41 -0.38
N GLU A 120 -14.40 9.55 -0.88
CA GLU A 120 -14.28 9.82 -2.32
C GLU A 120 -13.12 9.03 -2.93
N ILE A 121 -12.00 8.88 -2.22
CA ILE A 121 -10.89 8.01 -2.60
C ILE A 121 -11.33 6.55 -2.52
N GLU A 122 -12.10 6.11 -1.52
CA GLU A 122 -12.68 4.77 -1.46
C GLU A 122 -13.62 4.54 -2.65
N ILE A 123 -14.44 5.53 -3.02
CA ILE A 123 -15.29 5.46 -4.22
C ILE A 123 -14.43 5.38 -5.49
N GLU A 124 -13.38 6.18 -5.63
CA GLU A 124 -12.46 6.11 -6.78
C GLU A 124 -11.62 4.82 -6.80
N PHE A 125 -11.22 4.30 -5.63
CA PHE A 125 -10.51 3.03 -5.47
C PHE A 125 -11.44 1.87 -5.84
N ILE A 126 -12.69 1.91 -5.40
CA ILE A 126 -13.76 0.99 -5.79
C ILE A 126 -14.04 1.12 -7.28
N ILE A 127 -14.14 2.33 -7.85
CA ILE A 127 -14.36 2.55 -9.29
C ILE A 127 -13.17 2.02 -10.11
N ILE A 128 -11.92 2.25 -9.70
CA ILE A 128 -10.72 1.70 -10.36
C ILE A 128 -10.69 0.17 -10.23
N LEU A 129 -11.13 -0.39 -9.10
CA LEU A 129 -11.34 -1.84 -8.95
C LEU A 129 -12.47 -2.37 -9.85
N PHE A 130 -13.56 -1.61 -10.04
CA PHE A 130 -14.71 -1.97 -10.87
C PHE A 130 -14.46 -1.81 -12.38
N LEU A 131 -13.66 -0.82 -12.81
CA LEU A 131 -13.26 -0.62 -14.21
C LEU A 131 -12.28 -1.69 -14.73
N LYS A 132 -11.84 -2.61 -13.85
CA LYS A 132 -11.06 -3.80 -14.19
C LYS A 132 -11.95 -5.04 -14.46
N ASN A 133 -13.27 -4.94 -14.33
CA ASN A 133 -14.27 -5.93 -14.81
C ASN A 133 -14.82 -5.55 -16.19
#